data_AF-A0A6N8YYZ7-F1
#
_entry.id   AF-A0A6N8YYZ7-F1
#
_cell.length_a   1.000
_cell.length_b   1.000
_cell.length_c   1.000
_cell.angle_alpha   90.00
_cell.angle_beta   90.00
_cell.angle_gamma   90.00
#
_symmetry.space_group_name_H-M   'P 1'
#
loop_
_entity.id
_entity.type
_entity.pdbx_description
1 polymer ?
#
loop_
_entity_poly.entity_id
_entity_poly.type
_entity_poly.pdbx_seq_one_letter_code
_entity_poly.pdbx_strand_id
1 'polypeptide(L)'
;MGTSPPTEAEADRIVASYKVISEPVEWVYSRSRSWMEFRVSVENEGGWLLTLVGKARLAPPHKRSFSLILHHGTNGYRIFSMDVNGNHRNPGKDSNSWNYQTHKQRWTDEHGDAFAFTPVELIPEEPNEAFMEFCRECKISFTGSIGDIPAGGDDGY
;
A
#
# COMPACT_ATOMS: atom_id res chain seq x y z
N MET A 1 -23.08 -1.18 11.91
CA MET A 1 -22.00 -2.06 11.40
C MET A 1 -20.89 -2.06 12.43
N GLY A 2 -20.36 -3.23 12.79
CA GLY A 2 -19.41 -3.36 13.90
C GLY A 2 -18.14 -2.52 13.69
N THR A 3 -17.61 -1.96 14.77
CA THR A 3 -16.36 -1.18 14.80
C THR A 3 -15.14 -2.05 15.09
N SER A 4 -15.30 -3.37 15.07
CA SER A 4 -14.22 -4.30 15.37
C SER A 4 -13.21 -4.33 14.23
N PRO A 5 -11.91 -4.50 14.54
CA PRO A 5 -10.90 -4.79 13.54
C PRO A 5 -11.25 -6.06 12.75
N PRO A 6 -10.77 -6.21 11.50
CA PRO A 6 -10.92 -7.44 10.75
C PRO A 6 -10.13 -8.58 11.41
N THR A 7 -10.51 -9.81 11.12
CA THR A 7 -9.66 -10.98 11.40
C THR A 7 -8.63 -11.18 10.29
N GLU A 8 -7.57 -11.94 10.53
CA GLU A 8 -6.61 -12.38 9.52
C GLU A 8 -7.31 -13.08 8.36
N ALA A 9 -8.22 -14.01 8.65
CA ALA A 9 -9.00 -14.71 7.63
C ALA A 9 -9.90 -13.77 6.80
N GLU A 10 -10.46 -12.73 7.41
CA GLU A 10 -11.23 -11.71 6.68
C GLU A 10 -10.33 -10.86 5.79
N ALA A 11 -9.21 -10.36 6.32
CA ALA A 11 -8.24 -9.59 5.57
C ALA A 11 -7.70 -10.38 4.37
N ASP A 12 -7.28 -11.63 4.58
CA ASP A 12 -6.79 -12.53 3.52
C ASP A 12 -7.85 -12.76 2.44
N ARG A 13 -9.10 -12.99 2.86
CA ARG A 13 -10.23 -13.15 1.92
C ARG A 13 -10.42 -11.89 1.07
N ILE A 14 -10.37 -10.69 1.69
CA ILE A 14 -10.53 -9.42 0.97
C ILE A 14 -9.39 -9.22 -0.02
N VAL A 15 -8.13 -9.43 0.39
CA VAL A 15 -6.95 -9.33 -0.48
C VAL A 15 -7.08 -10.28 -1.67
N ALA A 16 -7.49 -11.52 -1.43
CA ALA A 16 -7.64 -12.56 -2.45
C ALA A 16 -8.91 -12.46 -3.32
N SER A 17 -9.80 -11.50 -3.06
CA SER A 17 -11.03 -11.29 -3.85
C SER A 17 -10.79 -10.36 -5.04
N TYR A 18 -11.55 -10.52 -6.14
CA TYR A 18 -11.44 -9.62 -7.28
C TYR A 18 -11.97 -8.22 -6.94
N LYS A 19 -11.27 -7.20 -7.45
CA LYS A 19 -11.52 -5.79 -7.19
C LYS A 19 -11.22 -4.96 -8.44
N VAL A 20 -11.76 -3.76 -8.54
CA VAL A 20 -11.58 -2.87 -9.69
C VAL A 20 -11.23 -1.46 -9.24
N ILE A 21 -10.31 -0.82 -9.97
CA ILE A 21 -10.13 0.63 -9.95
C ILE A 21 -10.24 1.08 -11.41
N SER A 22 -11.30 1.84 -11.70
CA SER A 22 -11.59 2.37 -13.05
C SER A 22 -11.23 3.85 -13.19
N GLU A 23 -11.09 4.56 -12.06
CA GLU A 23 -10.77 5.99 -12.03
C GLU A 23 -9.28 6.24 -12.27
N PRO A 24 -8.92 7.40 -12.87
CA PRO A 24 -7.54 7.85 -12.91
C PRO A 24 -6.95 8.03 -11.51
N VAL A 25 -5.67 7.67 -11.36
CA VAL A 25 -4.90 7.89 -10.14
C VAL A 25 -3.97 9.07 -10.36
N GLU A 26 -4.16 10.14 -9.59
CA GLU A 26 -3.33 11.34 -9.64
C GLU A 26 -2.51 11.49 -8.36
N TRP A 27 -1.20 11.67 -8.52
CA TRP A 27 -0.30 11.97 -7.41
C TRP A 27 -0.44 13.43 -7.00
N VAL A 28 -0.69 13.66 -5.71
CA VAL A 28 -0.81 15.00 -5.14
C VAL A 28 0.31 15.23 -4.14
N TYR A 29 0.94 16.41 -4.19
CA TYR A 29 1.95 16.79 -3.21
C TYR A 29 1.37 16.84 -1.80
N SER A 30 2.10 16.24 -0.86
CA SER A 30 1.86 16.47 0.55
C SER A 30 2.22 17.93 0.93
N ARG A 31 1.77 18.37 2.11
CA ARG A 31 2.08 19.72 2.62
C ARG A 31 3.57 20.04 2.65
N SER A 32 4.43 19.05 2.92
CA SER A 32 5.87 19.23 2.99
C SER A 32 6.57 19.24 1.62
N ARG A 33 5.83 18.90 0.54
CA ARG A 33 6.34 18.71 -0.83
C ARG A 33 7.46 17.67 -1.00
N SER A 34 7.93 17.06 0.08
CA SER A 34 8.90 15.96 0.07
C SER A 34 8.27 14.59 -0.23
N TRP A 35 6.94 14.54 -0.24
CA TRP A 35 6.15 13.37 -0.55
C TRP A 35 5.03 13.72 -1.51
N MET A 36 4.63 12.73 -2.28
CA MET A 36 3.37 12.71 -3.00
C MET A 36 2.52 11.55 -2.49
N GLU A 37 1.20 11.72 -2.53
CA GLU A 37 0.25 10.69 -2.19
C GLU A 37 -0.95 10.71 -3.13
N PHE A 38 -1.60 9.57 -3.27
CA PHE A 38 -2.92 9.49 -3.86
C PHE A 38 -3.82 8.62 -2.98
N ARG A 39 -5.13 8.77 -3.16
CA ARG A 39 -6.15 7.92 -2.55
C ARG A 39 -7.24 7.67 -3.56
N VAL A 40 -7.58 6.41 -3.77
CA VAL A 40 -8.63 6.03 -4.71
C VAL A 40 -9.53 4.96 -4.08
N SER A 41 -10.83 5.04 -4.36
CA SER A 41 -11.79 4.03 -3.96
C SER A 41 -11.56 2.74 -4.74
N VAL A 42 -11.76 1.59 -4.09
CA VAL A 42 -11.60 0.29 -4.74
C VAL A 42 -12.95 -0.42 -4.79
N GLU A 43 -13.49 -0.55 -6.00
CA GLU A 43 -14.75 -1.22 -6.26
C GLU A 43 -14.61 -2.74 -6.09
N ASN A 44 -15.66 -3.38 -5.56
CA ASN A 44 -15.67 -4.81 -5.31
C ASN A 44 -17.10 -5.34 -5.15
N GLU A 45 -17.31 -6.61 -5.49
CA GLU A 45 -18.61 -7.27 -5.35
C GLU A 45 -18.93 -7.67 -3.90
N GLY A 46 -17.93 -7.70 -3.02
CA GLY A 46 -18.09 -8.06 -1.61
C GLY A 46 -18.72 -6.97 -0.74
N GLY A 47 -18.97 -5.77 -1.30
CA GLY A 47 -19.56 -4.64 -0.60
C GLY A 47 -18.65 -4.01 0.46
N TRP A 48 -17.35 -4.30 0.43
CA TRP A 48 -16.38 -3.70 1.36
C TRP A 48 -16.10 -2.25 0.98
N LEU A 49 -15.98 -1.38 1.99
CA LEU A 49 -15.51 -0.01 1.78
C LEU A 49 -13.99 -0.02 1.79
N LEU A 50 -13.38 0.09 0.60
CA LEU A 50 -11.95 -0.04 0.41
C LEU A 50 -11.34 1.23 -0.18
N THR A 51 -10.14 1.58 0.28
CA THR A 51 -9.31 2.64 -0.30
C THR A 51 -7.92 2.10 -0.57
N LEU A 52 -7.38 2.36 -1.76
CA LEU A 52 -5.97 2.18 -2.05
C LEU A 52 -5.27 3.53 -1.83
N VAL A 53 -4.21 3.50 -1.03
CA VAL A 53 -3.37 4.66 -0.75
C VAL A 53 -1.97 4.39 -1.30
N GLY A 54 -1.48 5.27 -2.17
CA GLY A 54 -0.08 5.28 -2.59
C GLY A 54 0.65 6.46 -1.97
N LYS A 55 1.91 6.25 -1.61
CA LYS A 55 2.83 7.30 -1.13
C LYS A 55 4.18 7.14 -1.81
N ALA A 56 4.80 8.25 -2.17
CA ALA A 56 6.13 8.26 -2.77
C ALA A 56 6.94 9.44 -2.26
N ARG A 57 8.16 9.17 -1.83
CA ARG A 57 9.14 10.20 -1.46
C ARG A 57 9.94 10.58 -2.70
N LEU A 58 10.04 11.87 -2.96
CA LEU A 58 10.75 12.38 -4.14
C LEU A 58 12.27 12.33 -3.99
N ALA A 59 12.78 12.49 -2.77
CA ALA A 59 14.21 12.46 -2.49
C ALA A 59 14.74 11.03 -2.22
N PRO A 60 16.02 10.73 -2.53
CA PRO A 60 16.68 9.48 -2.17
C PRO A 60 16.50 9.15 -0.68
N PRO A 61 16.14 7.90 -0.32
CA PRO A 61 16.21 6.70 -1.15
C PRO A 61 14.88 6.34 -1.87
N HIS A 62 14.10 7.34 -2.31
CA HIS A 62 12.88 7.16 -3.11
C HIS A 62 11.88 6.15 -2.54
N LYS A 63 11.64 6.23 -1.23
CA LYS A 63 10.70 5.35 -0.53
C LYS A 63 9.32 5.40 -1.15
N ARG A 64 8.70 4.25 -1.37
CA ARG A 64 7.31 4.15 -1.85
C ARG A 64 6.53 3.21 -0.97
N SER A 65 5.23 3.46 -0.83
CA SER A 65 4.33 2.50 -0.21
C SER A 65 2.97 2.49 -0.87
N PHE A 66 2.38 1.30 -0.94
CA PHE A 66 1.02 1.08 -1.40
C PHE A 66 0.28 0.29 -0.34
N SER A 67 -0.92 0.74 0.02
CA SER A 67 -1.69 0.16 1.11
C SER A 67 -3.15 -0.02 0.71
N LEU A 68 -3.70 -1.20 0.96
CA LEU A 68 -5.13 -1.46 0.88
C LEU A 68 -5.74 -1.27 2.27
N ILE A 69 -6.66 -0.32 2.37
CA ILE A 69 -7.33 0.07 3.62
C ILE A 69 -8.79 -0.39 3.57
N LEU A 70 -9.19 -1.16 4.58
CA LEU A 70 -10.58 -1.54 4.85
C LEU A 70 -11.20 -0.57 5.85
N HIS A 71 -12.37 -0.01 5.54
CA HIS A 71 -13.08 0.91 6.43
C HIS A 71 -14.24 0.22 7.14
N HIS A 72 -14.22 0.23 8.47
CA HIS A 72 -15.36 -0.12 9.31
C HIS A 72 -15.80 1.12 10.11
N GLY A 73 -16.92 1.73 9.69
CA GLY A 73 -17.37 2.99 10.29
C GLY A 73 -16.35 4.11 10.05
N THR A 74 -15.85 4.72 11.13
CA THR A 74 -14.82 5.77 11.07
C THR A 74 -13.39 5.24 11.12
N ASN A 75 -13.20 3.93 11.28
CA ASN A 75 -11.88 3.31 11.42
C ASN A 75 -11.41 2.75 10.08
N GLY A 76 -10.13 2.99 9.75
CA GLY A 76 -9.45 2.38 8.61
C GLY A 76 -8.38 1.39 9.08
N TYR A 77 -8.44 0.17 8.55
CA TYR A 77 -7.50 -0.91 8.85
C TYR A 77 -6.67 -1.24 7.62
N ARG A 78 -5.35 -1.17 7.77
CA ARG A 78 -4.41 -1.52 6.71
C ARG A 78 -4.27 -3.03 6.62
N ILE A 79 -5.01 -3.63 5.69
CA ILE A 79 -5.11 -5.09 5.59
C ILE A 79 -3.97 -5.71 4.78
N PHE A 80 -3.36 -4.94 3.88
CA PHE A 80 -2.17 -5.33 3.14
C PHE A 80 -1.38 -4.10 2.73
N SER A 81 -0.06 -4.20 2.68
CA SER A 81 0.81 -3.14 2.16
C SER A 81 2.08 -3.68 1.55
N MET A 82 2.66 -2.87 0.66
CA MET A 82 3.97 -3.07 0.09
C MET A 82 4.76 -1.78 0.25
N ASP A 83 5.95 -1.89 0.82
CA ASP A 83 6.87 -0.79 1.05
C ASP A 83 8.16 -1.06 0.27
N VAL A 84 8.53 -0.14 -0.63
CA VAL A 84 9.78 -0.16 -1.40
C VAL A 84 10.77 0.79 -0.73
N ASN A 85 11.97 0.30 -0.45
CA ASN A 85 13.00 1.01 0.33
C ASN A 85 12.49 1.50 1.70
N GLY A 86 11.54 0.76 2.27
CA GLY A 86 10.92 1.04 3.55
C GLY A 86 11.79 0.63 4.73
N ASN A 87 11.36 1.04 5.92
CA ASN A 87 11.93 0.58 7.18
C ASN A 87 10.84 -0.09 7.99
N HIS A 88 11.11 -1.27 8.53
CA HIS A 88 10.18 -1.96 9.41
C HIS A 88 10.90 -2.89 10.36
N ARG A 89 10.31 -3.15 11.52
CA ARG A 89 10.78 -4.15 12.46
C ARG A 89 9.58 -4.96 12.92
N ASN A 90 9.63 -6.27 12.70
CA ASN A 90 8.57 -7.15 13.19
C ASN A 90 8.53 -7.16 14.72
N PRO A 91 7.32 -7.21 15.31
CA PRO A 91 7.19 -7.51 16.73
C PRO A 91 7.67 -8.94 17.03
N GLY A 92 8.15 -9.20 18.26
CA GLY A 92 8.52 -10.54 18.72
C GLY A 92 10.03 -10.78 18.93
N LYS A 93 10.39 -12.04 19.27
CA LYS A 93 11.76 -12.43 19.68
C LYS A 93 12.73 -12.63 18.51
N ASP A 94 12.25 -13.11 17.37
CA ASP A 94 13.05 -13.29 16.14
C ASP A 94 12.84 -12.09 15.18
N SER A 95 12.88 -10.87 15.73
CA SER A 95 12.43 -9.66 15.03
C SER A 95 13.24 -9.34 13.77
N ASN A 96 12.79 -9.86 12.63
CA ASN A 96 13.27 -9.42 11.32
C ASN A 96 13.13 -7.90 11.20
N SER A 97 14.16 -7.27 10.65
CA SER A 97 14.20 -5.83 10.42
C SER A 97 14.59 -5.53 9.00
N TRP A 98 13.85 -4.63 8.37
CA TRP A 98 14.11 -4.09 7.05
C TRP A 98 14.59 -2.64 7.22
N ASN A 99 15.74 -2.32 6.64
CA ASN A 99 16.29 -0.96 6.63
C ASN A 99 16.59 -0.58 5.18
N TYR A 100 15.78 0.32 4.61
CA TYR A 100 15.83 0.68 3.20
C TYR A 100 15.69 -0.55 2.29
N GLN A 101 14.79 -1.46 2.66
CA GLN A 101 14.55 -2.71 1.95
C GLN A 101 13.07 -2.88 1.64
N THR A 102 12.81 -3.52 0.51
CA THR A 102 11.46 -3.86 0.12
C THR A 102 10.89 -4.96 1.02
N HIS A 103 9.68 -4.73 1.54
CA HIS A 103 8.93 -5.69 2.33
C HIS A 103 7.44 -5.51 2.11
N LYS A 104 6.67 -6.52 2.50
CA LYS A 104 5.21 -6.47 2.49
C LYS A 104 4.70 -6.60 3.91
N GLN A 105 3.58 -5.98 4.19
CA GLN A 105 2.86 -6.11 5.45
C GLN A 105 1.52 -6.78 5.19
N ARG A 106 1.10 -7.67 6.09
CA ARG A 106 -0.23 -8.28 6.07
C ARG A 106 -0.86 -8.16 7.45
N TRP A 107 -2.18 -8.08 7.48
CA TRP A 107 -2.92 -8.15 8.72
C TRP A 107 -2.80 -9.53 9.37
N THR A 108 -2.53 -9.59 10.67
CA THR A 108 -2.63 -10.83 11.45
C THR A 108 -3.45 -10.59 12.71
N ASP A 109 -4.07 -11.64 13.25
CA ASP A 109 -4.85 -11.53 14.49
C ASP A 109 -3.97 -11.10 15.68
N GLU A 110 -2.68 -11.49 15.68
CA GLU A 110 -1.75 -11.20 16.78
C GLU A 110 -1.14 -9.78 16.71
N HIS A 111 -0.91 -9.26 15.51
CA HIS A 111 -0.10 -8.06 15.31
C HIS A 111 -0.79 -6.96 14.50
N GLY A 112 -2.03 -7.18 14.05
CA GLY A 112 -2.70 -6.27 13.15
C GLY A 112 -1.85 -6.04 11.91
N ASP A 113 -1.62 -4.79 11.53
CA ASP A 113 -0.84 -4.42 10.35
C ASP A 113 0.69 -4.42 10.56
N ALA A 114 1.19 -4.85 11.73
CA ALA A 114 2.61 -4.78 12.07
C ALA A 114 3.44 -5.99 11.62
N PHE A 115 2.81 -7.04 11.09
CA PHE A 115 3.55 -8.20 10.59
C PHE A 115 4.03 -7.98 9.15
N ALA A 116 5.34 -8.01 8.95
CA ALA A 116 5.99 -7.88 7.65
C ALA A 116 6.79 -9.12 7.24
N PHE A 117 7.02 -9.25 5.94
CA PHE A 117 7.79 -10.33 5.34
C PHE A 117 8.49 -9.84 4.06
N THR A 118 9.59 -10.50 3.71
CA THR A 118 10.32 -10.22 2.46
C THR A 118 9.53 -10.83 1.30
N PRO A 119 9.23 -10.09 0.22
CA PRO A 119 8.61 -10.66 -0.96
C PRO A 119 9.53 -11.73 -1.59
N VAL A 120 8.93 -12.80 -2.10
CA VAL A 120 9.67 -13.85 -2.82
C VAL A 120 10.10 -13.36 -4.21
N GLU A 121 9.26 -12.55 -4.84
CA GLU A 121 9.48 -11.95 -6.15
C GLU A 121 10.18 -10.60 -6.03
N LEU A 122 10.99 -10.25 -7.04
CA LEU A 122 11.59 -8.92 -7.14
C LEU A 122 10.50 -7.90 -7.45
N ILE A 123 10.36 -6.90 -6.58
CA ILE A 123 9.43 -5.79 -6.80
C ILE A 123 10.16 -4.69 -7.58
N PRO A 124 9.57 -4.17 -8.68
CA PRO A 124 10.14 -3.06 -9.41
C PRO A 124 10.35 -1.82 -8.52
N GLU A 125 11.43 -1.09 -8.75
CA GLU A 125 11.65 0.18 -8.05
C GLU A 125 10.81 1.32 -8.66
N GLU A 126 10.49 1.26 -9.95
CA GLU A 126 9.69 2.26 -10.66
C GLU A 126 8.25 2.32 -10.12
N PRO A 127 7.65 3.52 -9.95
CA PRO A 127 6.51 3.66 -9.05
C PRO A 127 5.25 3.09 -9.67
N ASN A 128 5.10 3.31 -10.97
CA ASN A 128 3.97 2.81 -11.73
C ASN A 128 4.07 1.29 -11.87
N GLU A 129 5.26 0.73 -12.05
CA GLU A 129 5.46 -0.72 -12.10
C GLU A 129 5.19 -1.38 -10.75
N ALA A 130 5.70 -0.80 -9.65
CA ALA A 130 5.42 -1.25 -8.30
C ALA A 130 3.92 -1.15 -7.95
N PHE A 131 3.24 -0.08 -8.39
CA PHE A 131 1.80 0.07 -8.23
C PHE A 131 1.02 -1.03 -8.97
N MET A 132 1.39 -1.33 -10.23
CA MET A 132 0.76 -2.39 -11.01
C MET A 132 0.98 -3.76 -10.37
N GLU A 133 2.17 -3.99 -9.83
CA GLU A 133 2.50 -5.22 -9.11
C GLU A 133 1.67 -5.36 -7.82
N PHE A 134 1.53 -4.28 -7.05
CA PHE A 134 0.64 -4.26 -5.89
C PHE A 134 -0.81 -4.57 -6.26
N CYS A 135 -1.31 -3.98 -7.36
CA CYS A 135 -2.66 -4.25 -7.87
C CYS A 135 -2.82 -5.73 -8.24
N ARG A 136 -1.85 -6.32 -8.94
CA ARG A 136 -1.85 -7.73 -9.31
C ARG A 136 -1.97 -8.64 -8.09
N GLU A 137 -1.15 -8.41 -7.06
CA GLU A 137 -1.18 -9.21 -5.82
C GLU A 137 -2.50 -9.07 -5.06
N CYS A 138 -3.07 -7.87 -5.04
CA CYS A 138 -4.37 -7.62 -4.44
C CYS A 138 -5.54 -8.02 -5.35
N LYS A 139 -5.32 -8.67 -6.50
CA LYS A 139 -6.34 -8.97 -7.52
C LYS A 139 -7.22 -7.77 -7.88
N ILE A 140 -6.60 -6.59 -7.96
CA ILE A 140 -7.21 -5.35 -8.43
C ILE A 140 -6.97 -5.24 -9.93
N SER A 141 -8.04 -5.24 -10.72
CA SER A 141 -7.98 -4.86 -12.12
C SER A 141 -7.98 -3.34 -12.21
N PHE A 142 -6.86 -2.78 -12.65
CA PHE A 142 -6.73 -1.34 -12.90
C PHE A 142 -6.90 -1.06 -14.40
N THR A 143 -7.90 -0.26 -14.74
CA THR A 143 -8.17 0.16 -16.13
C THR A 143 -8.04 1.67 -16.33
N GLY A 144 -7.75 2.42 -15.26
CA GLY A 144 -7.48 3.85 -15.31
C GLY A 144 -6.07 4.18 -15.80
N SER A 145 -5.75 5.48 -15.78
CA SER A 145 -4.38 5.99 -15.98
C SER A 145 -3.74 6.33 -14.65
N ILE A 146 -2.46 6.05 -14.48
CA ILE A 146 -1.67 6.54 -13.35
C ILE A 146 -0.84 7.74 -13.81
N GLY A 147 -0.97 8.86 -13.10
CA GLY A 147 -0.14 10.03 -13.35
C GLY A 147 1.33 9.76 -13.03
N ASP A 148 2.22 10.49 -13.68
CA ASP A 148 3.65 10.37 -13.41
C ASP A 148 4.03 11.01 -12.07
N ILE A 149 4.97 10.37 -11.38
CA ILE A 149 5.71 11.03 -10.31
C ILE A 149 6.80 11.85 -10.99
N PRO A 150 6.89 13.17 -10.75
CA PRO A 150 7.97 13.98 -11.28
C PRO A 150 9.31 13.33 -10.93
N ALA A 151 10.18 13.17 -11.94
CA ALA A 151 11.56 12.79 -11.69
C ALA A 151 12.12 13.77 -10.65
N GLY A 152 12.56 13.26 -9.50
CA GLY A 152 13.14 14.09 -8.46
C GLY A 152 14.36 14.81 -9.03
N GLY A 153 14.17 16.05 -9.48
CA GLY A 153 15.14 16.81 -10.25
C GLY A 153 15.05 18.28 -9.89
N ASP A 154 16.15 18.77 -9.33
CA ASP A 154 16.41 20.14 -8.90
C ASP A 154 15.51 20.67 -7.77
N ASP A 155 15.84 20.25 -6.55
CA ASP A 155 15.96 21.20 -5.45
C ASP A 155 16.91 22.34 -5.86
N GLY A 156 16.40 23.30 -6.64
CA GLY A 156 17.08 24.54 -7.02
C GLY A 156 17.29 25.48 -5.82
N TYR A 157 17.93 24.98 -4.77
CA TYR A 157 18.41 25.70 -3.59
C TYR A 157 19.91 25.46 -3.38
#